data_AF-A0A8S3WBU3-F1
#
_entry.id   AF-A0A8S3WBU3-F1
#
_cell.length_a   1.000
_cell.length_b   1.000
_cell.length_c   1.000
_cell.angle_alpha   90.00
_cell.angle_beta   90.00
_cell.angle_gamma   90.00
#
_symmetry.space_group_name_H-M   'P 1'
#
loop_
_entity.id
_entity.type
_entity.pdbx_description
1 polymer ?
#
loop_
_entity_poly.entity_id
_entity_poly.type
_entity_poly.pdbx_seq_one_letter_code
_entity_poly.pdbx_strand_id
1 'polypeptide(L)'
;MYNHFKKEINKAANEHIPITKINIDPEKHFKPKVYWNPSLSKIVAQHRLALKIFRRNPTPLNLTKLQEKVAESRKMIREAKFNNWKKFCNSFDETTNTSVLWNKMRWIKGLKSNKFYPTEEKLKDLLNNLATVSVLPRMPEFS
;
A
#
# COMPACT_ATOMS: atom_id res chain seq x y z
N MET A 1 46.36 -19.97 -5.26
CA MET A 1 46.42 -18.50 -5.42
C MET A 1 45.24 -17.93 -6.20
N TYR A 2 44.95 -18.42 -7.41
CA TYR A 2 43.85 -17.92 -8.27
C TYR A 2 42.44 -17.95 -7.62
N ASN A 3 42.12 -19.03 -6.89
CA ASN A 3 40.81 -19.17 -6.25
C ASN A 3 40.57 -18.15 -5.12
N HIS A 4 41.62 -17.74 -4.42
CA HIS A 4 41.51 -16.74 -3.37
C HIS A 4 41.21 -15.36 -3.96
N PHE A 5 41.96 -14.97 -4.99
CA PHE A 5 41.75 -13.72 -5.73
C PHE A 5 40.32 -13.62 -6.32
N LYS A 6 39.84 -14.69 -6.95
CA LYS A 6 38.47 -14.75 -7.50
C LYS A 6 37.40 -14.63 -6.42
N LYS A 7 37.66 -15.20 -5.23
CA LYS A 7 36.75 -15.12 -4.08
C LYS A 7 36.66 -13.69 -3.55
N GLU A 8 37.79 -12.98 -3.43
CA GLU A 8 37.80 -11.59 -2.98
C GLU A 8 37.14 -10.63 -3.97
N ILE A 9 37.37 -10.80 -5.28
CA ILE A 9 36.66 -10.00 -6.30
C ILE A 9 35.15 -10.22 -6.22
N ASN A 10 34.69 -11.47 -6.15
CA ASN A 10 33.26 -11.75 -6.07
C ASN A 10 32.64 -11.24 -4.76
N LYS A 11 33.37 -11.30 -3.65
CA LYS A 11 32.94 -10.75 -2.36
C LYS A 11 32.75 -9.24 -2.45
N ALA A 12 33.77 -8.51 -2.89
CA ALA A 12 33.70 -7.06 -3.05
C ALA A 12 32.58 -6.65 -4.02
N ALA A 13 32.43 -7.37 -5.14
CA ALA A 13 31.37 -7.14 -6.11
C ALA A 13 29.96 -7.35 -5.51
N ASN A 14 29.74 -8.43 -4.76
CA ASN A 14 28.44 -8.69 -4.15
C ASN A 14 28.09 -7.69 -3.03
N GLU A 15 29.09 -7.20 -2.30
CA GLU A 15 28.91 -6.22 -1.23
C GLU A 15 28.62 -4.81 -1.76
N HIS A 16 29.26 -4.41 -2.88
CA HIS A 16 29.27 -3.02 -3.34
C HIS A 16 28.51 -2.78 -4.65
N ILE A 17 28.18 -3.83 -5.41
CA ILE A 17 27.43 -3.74 -6.67
C ILE A 17 26.08 -4.44 -6.50
N PRO A 18 25.01 -3.71 -6.16
CA PRO A 18 23.69 -4.30 -5.98
C PRO A 18 23.15 -4.81 -7.33
N ILE A 19 23.12 -6.13 -7.51
CA ILE A 19 22.56 -6.81 -8.70
C ILE A 19 21.06 -6.47 -8.88
N THR A 20 20.37 -6.27 -7.76
CA THR A 20 18.99 -5.80 -7.71
C THR A 20 18.94 -4.50 -6.93
N LYS A 21 18.46 -3.43 -7.56
CA LYS A 21 18.16 -2.17 -6.86
C LYS A 21 17.11 -2.46 -5.76
N ILE A 22 17.55 -2.45 -4.51
CA ILE A 22 16.65 -2.50 -3.36
C ILE A 22 15.90 -1.17 -3.36
N ASN A 23 14.58 -1.23 -3.39
CA ASN A 23 13.77 -0.02 -3.24
C ASN A 23 13.83 0.39 -1.77
N ILE A 24 14.63 1.42 -1.47
CA ILE A 24 14.84 1.97 -0.12
C ILE A 24 13.53 2.55 0.44
N ASP A 25 12.61 2.96 -0.44
CA ASP A 25 11.29 3.50 -0.06
C ASP A 25 10.19 2.94 -0.99
N PRO A 26 9.68 1.72 -0.71
CA PRO A 26 8.65 1.09 -1.53
C PRO A 26 7.34 1.88 -1.56
N GLU A 27 7.02 2.60 -0.49
CA GLU A 27 5.76 3.35 -0.36
C GLU A 27 5.74 4.66 -1.15
N LYS A 28 6.90 5.26 -1.41
CA LYS A 28 7.02 6.47 -2.23
C LYS A 28 6.64 6.25 -3.68
N HIS A 29 6.97 5.09 -4.25
CA HIS A 29 6.83 4.84 -5.68
C HIS A 29 5.61 3.98 -6.05
N PHE A 30 5.21 3.04 -5.18
CA PHE A 30 4.05 2.19 -5.44
C PHE A 30 3.06 2.26 -4.29
N LYS A 31 1.93 2.93 -4.55
CA LYS A 31 0.78 2.97 -3.64
C LYS A 31 -0.32 2.06 -4.20
N PRO A 32 -0.36 0.79 -3.79
CA PRO A 32 -1.37 -0.13 -4.26
C PRO A 32 -2.77 0.40 -3.93
N LYS A 33 -3.70 0.22 -4.86
CA LYS A 33 -5.11 0.53 -4.60
C LYS A 33 -5.68 -0.45 -3.57
N VAL A 34 -6.79 -0.10 -2.94
CA VAL A 34 -7.43 -0.90 -1.88
C VAL A 34 -7.76 -2.34 -2.33
N TYR A 35 -8.16 -2.52 -3.59
CA TYR A 35 -8.44 -3.85 -4.15
C TYR A 35 -7.19 -4.66 -4.52
N TRP A 36 -5.99 -4.09 -4.39
CA TRP A 36 -4.74 -4.74 -4.75
C TRP A 36 -4.36 -5.77 -3.69
N ASN A 37 -3.89 -6.93 -4.13
CA ASN A 37 -3.46 -8.02 -3.24
C ASN A 37 -2.23 -8.75 -3.83
N PRO A 38 -1.51 -9.56 -3.02
CA PRO A 38 -0.32 -10.28 -3.49
C PRO A 38 -0.59 -11.19 -4.70
N SER A 39 -1.77 -11.82 -4.77
CA SER A 39 -2.16 -12.66 -5.89
C SER A 39 -2.27 -11.88 -7.20
N LEU A 40 -2.86 -10.68 -7.17
CA LEU A 40 -2.90 -9.77 -8.32
C LEU A 40 -1.50 -9.33 -8.75
N SER A 41 -0.61 -9.05 -7.79
CA SER A 41 0.78 -8.71 -8.10
C SER A 41 1.46 -9.83 -8.90
N LYS A 42 1.27 -11.08 -8.47
CA LYS A 42 1.78 -12.27 -9.18
C LYS A 42 1.22 -12.38 -10.60
N ILE A 43 -0.09 -12.23 -10.77
CA ILE A 43 -0.74 -12.29 -12.09
C ILE A 43 -0.25 -11.17 -13.03
N VAL A 44 -0.11 -9.95 -12.53
CA VAL A 44 0.42 -8.82 -13.31
C VAL A 44 1.90 -9.05 -13.67
N ALA A 45 2.69 -9.63 -12.77
CA ALA A 45 4.07 -10.01 -13.07
C ALA A 45 4.15 -11.08 -14.17
N GLN A 46 3.28 -12.09 -14.14
CA GLN A 46 3.19 -13.11 -15.19
C GLN A 46 2.80 -12.52 -16.54
N HIS A 47 1.83 -11.60 -16.58
CA HIS A 47 1.48 -10.88 -17.81
C HIS A 47 2.68 -10.08 -18.36
N ARG A 48 3.39 -9.34 -17.50
CA ARG A 48 4.61 -8.61 -17.90
C ARG A 48 5.70 -9.54 -18.45
N LEU A 49 5.87 -10.71 -17.84
CA LEU A 49 6.80 -11.74 -18.30
C LEU A 49 6.42 -12.27 -19.68
N ALA A 50 5.15 -12.63 -19.88
CA ALA A 50 4.66 -13.11 -21.18
C ALA A 50 4.86 -12.05 -22.28
N LEU A 51 4.60 -10.78 -21.97
CA LEU A 51 4.83 -9.67 -22.90
C LEU A 51 6.32 -9.51 -23.24
N LYS A 52 7.21 -9.63 -22.24
CA LYS A 52 8.66 -9.60 -22.47
C LYS A 52 9.11 -10.75 -23.38
N ILE A 53 8.59 -11.95 -23.17
CA ILE A 53 8.92 -13.13 -23.99
C ILE A 53 8.46 -12.92 -25.43
N PHE A 54 7.20 -12.51 -25.63
CA PHE A 54 6.66 -12.24 -26.97
C PHE A 54 7.45 -11.14 -27.71
N ARG A 55 7.78 -10.03 -27.03
CA ARG A 55 8.60 -8.96 -27.63
C ARG A 55 9.98 -9.43 -28.06
N ARG A 56 10.57 -10.38 -27.33
CA ARG A 56 11.90 -10.93 -27.65
C ARG A 56 11.83 -11.99 -28.75
N ASN A 57 10.75 -12.78 -28.79
CA ASN A 57 10.56 -13.86 -29.77
C ASN A 57 9.08 -13.94 -30.18
N PRO A 58 8.66 -13.21 -31.22
CA PRO A 58 7.25 -13.10 -31.61
C PRO A 58 6.79 -14.31 -32.43
N THR A 59 6.52 -15.42 -31.74
CA THR A 59 5.94 -16.63 -32.34
C THR A 59 4.43 -16.73 -32.06
N PRO A 60 3.65 -17.49 -32.86
CA PRO A 60 2.23 -17.71 -32.60
C PRO A 60 1.97 -18.29 -31.21
N LEU A 61 2.78 -19.25 -30.76
CA LEU A 61 2.68 -19.83 -29.42
C LEU A 61 2.88 -18.77 -28.31
N ASN A 62 3.83 -17.86 -28.48
CA ASN A 62 4.06 -16.79 -27.52
C ASN A 62 2.95 -15.73 -27.54
N LEU A 63 2.33 -15.51 -28.70
CA LEU A 63 1.15 -14.66 -28.82
C LEU A 63 -0.05 -15.26 -28.05
N THR A 64 -0.33 -16.55 -28.23
CA THR A 64 -1.41 -17.25 -27.50
C THR A 64 -1.20 -17.15 -25.99
N LYS A 65 0.01 -17.45 -25.51
CA LYS A 65 0.36 -17.32 -24.08
C LYS A 65 0.19 -15.89 -23.56
N LEU A 66 0.56 -14.88 -24.34
CA LEU A 66 0.34 -13.48 -23.97
C LEU A 66 -1.15 -13.17 -23.86
N GLN A 67 -1.96 -13.60 -24.83
CA GLN A 67 -3.41 -13.38 -24.84
C GLN A 67 -4.09 -14.03 -23.62
N GLU A 68 -3.71 -15.27 -23.28
CA GLU A 68 -4.19 -15.96 -22.07
C GLU A 68 -3.88 -15.14 -20.81
N LYS A 69 -2.63 -14.70 -20.64
CA LYS A 69 -2.22 -13.91 -19.46
C LYS A 69 -2.84 -12.51 -19.43
N VAL A 70 -3.11 -11.91 -20.58
CA VAL A 70 -3.89 -10.67 -20.68
C VAL A 70 -5.33 -10.90 -20.22
N ALA A 71 -5.98 -11.96 -20.67
CA ALA A 71 -7.36 -12.28 -20.29
C ALA A 71 -7.47 -12.59 -18.79
N GLU A 72 -6.58 -13.43 -18.27
CA GLU A 72 -6.49 -13.79 -16.85
C GLU A 72 -6.30 -12.55 -15.97
N SER A 73 -5.31 -11.71 -16.29
CA SER A 73 -5.06 -10.49 -15.52
C SER A 73 -6.23 -9.52 -15.53
N ARG A 74 -6.88 -9.32 -16.68
CA ARG A 74 -8.09 -8.47 -16.79
C ARG A 74 -9.24 -9.01 -15.96
N LYS A 75 -9.49 -10.32 -16.00
CA LYS A 75 -10.53 -11.00 -15.21
C LYS A 75 -10.29 -10.79 -13.72
N MET A 76 -9.12 -11.15 -13.23
CA MET A 76 -8.77 -11.06 -11.80
C MET A 76 -8.84 -9.60 -11.29
N ILE A 77 -8.36 -8.63 -12.07
CA ILE A 77 -8.44 -7.21 -11.68
C ILE A 77 -9.90 -6.75 -11.61
N ARG A 78 -10.75 -7.18 -12.54
CA ARG A 78 -12.18 -6.84 -12.56
C ARG A 78 -12.89 -7.42 -11.34
N GLU A 79 -12.66 -8.68 -11.04
CA GLU A 79 -13.23 -9.37 -9.86
C GLU A 79 -12.78 -8.71 -8.56
N ALA A 80 -11.50 -8.37 -8.42
CA ALA A 80 -11.00 -7.70 -7.23
C ALA A 80 -11.63 -6.31 -7.04
N LYS A 81 -11.77 -5.53 -8.11
CA LYS A 81 -12.47 -4.24 -8.07
C LYS A 81 -13.93 -4.42 -7.63
N PHE A 82 -14.62 -5.39 -8.23
CA PHE A 82 -16.02 -5.68 -7.92
C PHE A 82 -16.19 -6.10 -6.46
N ASN A 83 -15.39 -7.06 -5.98
CA ASN A 83 -15.44 -7.54 -4.61
C ASN A 83 -15.13 -6.43 -3.60
N ASN A 84 -14.16 -5.58 -3.91
CA ASN A 84 -13.85 -4.42 -3.08
C ASN A 84 -15.00 -3.42 -3.03
N TRP A 85 -15.64 -3.15 -4.18
CA TRP A 85 -16.82 -2.29 -4.25
C TRP A 85 -18.00 -2.87 -3.46
N LYS A 86 -18.27 -4.18 -3.62
CA LYS A 86 -19.31 -4.89 -2.87
C LYS A 86 -19.06 -4.81 -1.36
N LYS A 87 -17.82 -5.06 -0.91
CA LYS A 87 -17.43 -4.92 0.50
C LYS A 87 -17.64 -3.50 1.02
N PHE A 88 -17.35 -2.49 0.21
CA PHE A 88 -17.58 -1.10 0.57
C PHE A 88 -19.08 -0.79 0.73
N CYS A 89 -19.91 -1.18 -0.23
CA CYS A 89 -21.37 -1.01 -0.14
C CYS A 89 -21.94 -1.70 1.10
N ASN A 90 -21.45 -2.90 1.42
CA ASN A 90 -21.86 -3.65 2.61
C ASN A 90 -21.28 -3.11 3.92
N SER A 91 -20.44 -2.06 3.90
CA SER A 91 -19.86 -1.45 5.11
C SER A 91 -20.71 -0.31 5.68
N PHE A 92 -21.91 -0.10 5.13
CA PHE A 92 -22.85 0.94 5.52
C PHE A 92 -24.13 0.32 6.02
N ASP A 93 -24.57 0.78 7.19
CA ASP A 93 -25.89 0.52 7.74
C ASP A 93 -26.70 1.84 7.80
N GLU A 94 -27.99 1.75 8.12
CA GLU A 94 -28.92 2.90 8.22
C GLU A 94 -28.47 3.98 9.21
N THR A 95 -27.59 3.62 10.15
CA THR A 95 -27.01 4.51 11.16
C THR A 95 -25.76 5.25 10.68
N THR A 96 -25.27 4.97 9.46
CA THR A 96 -24.03 5.57 8.96
C THR A 96 -24.24 7.03 8.60
N ASN A 97 -23.54 7.92 9.29
CA ASN A 97 -23.55 9.36 9.00
C ASN A 97 -23.07 9.66 7.57
N THR A 98 -23.79 10.51 6.85
CA THR A 98 -23.48 11.00 5.49
C THR A 98 -22.04 11.50 5.33
N SER A 99 -21.49 12.17 6.35
CA SER A 99 -20.09 12.64 6.35
C SER A 99 -19.08 11.49 6.27
N VAL A 100 -19.35 10.39 6.99
CA VAL A 100 -18.51 9.18 6.98
C VAL A 100 -18.56 8.50 5.61
N LEU A 101 -19.74 8.44 5.00
CA LEU A 101 -19.95 7.94 3.63
C LEU A 101 -19.12 8.73 2.60
N TRP A 102 -19.20 10.06 2.63
CA TRP A 102 -18.41 10.92 1.73
C TRP A 102 -16.91 10.78 1.95
N ASN A 103 -16.47 10.62 3.20
CA ASN A 103 -15.06 10.39 3.52
C ASN A 103 -14.56 9.05 2.97
N LYS A 104 -15.30 7.96 3.19
CA LYS A 104 -14.94 6.64 2.66
C LYS A 104 -14.97 6.64 1.12
N MET A 105 -15.92 7.34 0.48
CA MET A 105 -16.02 7.47 -0.98
C MET A 105 -14.81 8.21 -1.59
N ARG A 106 -14.37 9.30 -0.95
CA ARG A 106 -13.15 10.04 -1.36
C ARG A 106 -11.91 9.15 -1.28
N TRP A 107 -11.78 8.37 -0.21
CA TRP A 107 -10.67 7.44 -0.03
C TRP A 107 -10.61 6.37 -1.13
N ILE A 108 -11.75 5.79 -1.54
CA ILE A 108 -11.80 4.82 -2.66
C ILE A 108 -11.35 5.44 -3.99
N LYS A 109 -11.69 6.71 -4.24
CA LYS A 109 -11.22 7.44 -5.42
C LYS A 109 -9.72 7.77 -5.38
N GLY A 110 -9.03 7.46 -4.29
CA GLY A 110 -7.62 7.82 -4.08
C GLY A 110 -7.44 9.31 -3.77
N LEU A 111 -8.53 10.02 -3.45
CA LEU A 111 -8.46 11.38 -2.95
C LEU A 111 -8.07 11.29 -1.47
N LYS A 112 -7.03 12.02 -1.07
CA LYS A 112 -6.64 12.11 0.34
C LYS A 112 -7.87 12.60 1.12
N SER A 113 -8.25 11.88 2.18
CA SER A 113 -9.23 12.42 3.12
C SER A 113 -8.68 13.74 3.64
N ASN A 114 -9.49 14.80 3.61
CA ASN A 114 -9.09 16.03 4.28
C ASN A 114 -8.80 15.67 5.74
N LYS A 115 -7.58 15.94 6.22
CA LYS A 115 -7.25 15.69 7.62
C LYS A 115 -8.20 16.57 8.43
N PHE A 116 -9.12 15.95 9.16
CA PHE A 116 -9.96 16.70 10.08
C PHE A 116 -9.03 17.18 11.20
N TYR A 117 -8.61 18.42 11.12
CA TYR A 117 -7.99 19.09 12.26
C TYR A 117 -9.13 19.50 13.19
N PRO A 118 -9.13 19.07 14.46
CA PRO A 118 -10.11 19.55 15.42
C PRO A 118 -10.04 21.08 15.48
N THR A 119 -11.19 21.75 15.51
CA THR A 119 -11.27 23.18 15.79
C THR A 119 -10.58 23.49 17.13
N GLU A 120 -10.01 24.67 17.27
CA GLU A 120 -9.25 25.06 18.47
C GLU A 120 -10.05 24.86 19.78
N GLU A 121 -11.36 25.12 19.75
CA GLU A 121 -12.28 24.82 20.87
C GLU A 121 -12.34 23.33 21.22
N LYS A 122 -12.47 22.45 20.22
CA LYS A 122 -12.45 21.00 20.45
C LYS A 122 -11.11 20.51 20.96
N LEU A 123 -10.01 21.15 20.55
CA LEU A 123 -8.68 20.82 21.04
C LEU A 123 -8.54 21.20 22.53
N LYS A 124 -9.04 22.39 22.90
CA LYS A 124 -9.07 22.90 24.29
C LYS A 124 -9.95 22.02 25.19
N ASP A 125 -11.13 21.64 24.72
CA ASP A 125 -12.00 20.70 25.45
C ASP A 125 -11.32 19.34 25.65
N LEU A 126 -10.65 18.80 24.63
CA LEU A 126 -9.94 17.53 24.77
C LEU A 126 -8.79 17.63 25.78
N LEU A 127 -8.03 18.72 25.74
CA LEU A 127 -6.97 19.02 26.71
C LEU A 127 -7.50 19.09 28.14
N ASN A 128 -8.61 19.79 28.35
CA ASN A 128 -9.24 19.93 29.66
C ASN A 128 -9.77 18.59 30.19
N ASN A 129 -10.31 17.74 29.33
CA ASN A 129 -10.84 16.43 29.71
C ASN A 129 -9.72 15.38 29.95
N LEU A 130 -8.58 15.51 29.28
CA LEU A 130 -7.40 14.67 29.52
C LEU A 130 -6.62 15.09 30.77
N ALA A 131 -6.77 16.34 31.19
CA ALA A 131 -6.23 16.87 32.45
C ALA A 131 -7.14 16.55 33.65
N THR A 132 -7.65 15.31 33.74
CA THR A 132 -8.35 14.89 34.95
C THR A 132 -7.35 14.75 36.09
N VAL A 133 -7.51 15.64 37.07
CA VAL A 133 -6.83 15.66 38.38
C VAL A 133 -5.33 15.93 38.27
N SER A 134 -4.95 17.19 37.98
CA SER A 134 -3.73 17.70 38.58
C SER A 134 -3.89 17.59 40.10
N VAL A 135 -3.30 16.55 40.67
CA VAL A 135 -3.04 16.43 42.10
C VAL A 135 -2.31 17.70 42.49
N LEU A 136 -3.03 18.69 43.04
CA LEU A 136 -2.42 19.86 43.63
C LEU A 136 -1.50 19.35 44.74
N PRO A 137 -0.19 19.62 44.71
CA PRO A 137 0.67 19.24 45.83
C PRO A 137 0.15 19.96 47.07
N ARG A 138 -0.22 19.18 48.10
CA ARG A 138 -0.65 19.70 49.40
C ARG A 138 0.44 20.64 49.90
N MET A 139 0.13 21.93 50.02
CA MET A 139 1.07 22.91 50.55
C MET A 139 1.39 22.57 52.01
N PRO A 140 2.67 22.64 52.42
CA PRO A 140 3.03 22.43 53.81
C PRO A 140 2.51 23.59 54.65
N GLU A 141 1.76 23.26 55.70
CA GLU A 141 1.38 24.20 56.75
C GLU A 141 2.60 24.42 57.65
N PHE A 142 3.09 25.65 57.70
CA PHE A 142 4.08 26.06 58.68
C PHE A 142 3.32 26.67 59.86
N SER A 143 3.38 25.98 60.99
CA SER A 143 2.94 26.44 62.32
C SER A 143 3.97 27.38 62.94
#